data_AF-A0A959RM07-F1
#
_entry.id   AF-A0A959RM07-F1
#
_cell.length_a   1.000
_cell.length_b   1.000
_cell.length_c   1.000
_cell.angle_alpha   90.00
_cell.angle_beta   90.00
_cell.angle_gamma   90.00
#
_symmetry.space_group_name_H-M   'P 1'
#
loop_
_entity.id
_entity.type
_entity.pdbx_description
1 polymer ?
#
loop_
_entity_poly.entity_id
_entity_poly.type
_entity_poly.pdbx_seq_one_letter_code
_entity_poly.pdbx_strand_id
1 'polypeptide(L)'
;DPFYLTWKAREYEVNTRFIELAGEINTYMPYYVVENAARFLNEEKKALNGAKVLILGAAYKKDIDDMRESPSLRLIELFERKGAHVDFNDPYVPKLYKMRKYNYTMKSVPVTAVNLKKYDIIVLSTDHSDYDYKFIAENSNLILDTRNAFEKHGVTAKNIKKS
;
A
#
# COMPACT_ATOMS: atom_id res chain seq x y z
N ASP A 1 6.95 13.21 -15.80
CA ASP A 1 6.84 14.13 -14.65
C ASP A 1 5.70 15.11 -14.96
N PRO A 2 4.57 15.07 -14.21
CA PRO A 2 3.43 15.96 -14.38
C PRO A 2 3.80 17.45 -14.24
N PHE A 3 4.88 17.77 -13.50
CA PHE A 3 5.30 19.15 -13.25
C PHE A 3 5.93 19.83 -14.47
N TYR A 4 6.49 19.08 -15.43
CA TYR A 4 7.07 19.65 -16.65
C TYR A 4 6.01 20.23 -17.60
N LEU A 5 4.86 19.55 -17.71
CA LEU A 5 3.71 20.04 -18.49
C LEU A 5 3.06 21.25 -17.79
N THR A 6 3.01 21.26 -16.46
CA THR A 6 2.54 22.41 -15.68
C THR A 6 3.45 23.64 -15.88
N TRP A 7 4.77 23.46 -15.94
CA TRP A 7 5.72 24.55 -16.22
C TRP A 7 5.53 25.12 -17.63
N LYS A 8 5.36 24.27 -18.66
CA LYS A 8 5.09 24.72 -20.03
C LYS A 8 3.70 25.34 -20.22
N ALA A 9 2.69 24.88 -19.49
CA ALA A 9 1.31 25.38 -19.60
C ALA A 9 1.12 26.78 -18.99
N ARG A 10 1.97 27.17 -18.03
CA ARG A 10 1.98 28.52 -17.43
C ARG A 10 2.37 29.61 -18.44
N GLU A 11 3.10 29.28 -19.52
CA GLU A 11 3.38 30.22 -20.62
C GLU A 11 2.16 30.51 -21.52
N TYR A 12 1.07 29.73 -21.41
CA TYR A 12 -0.10 29.80 -22.29
C TYR A 12 -1.42 30.17 -21.57
N GLU A 13 -1.37 30.69 -20.32
CA GLU A 13 -2.55 31.05 -19.51
C GLU A 13 -3.63 29.93 -19.38
N VAL A 14 -3.24 28.67 -19.58
CA VAL A 14 -4.16 27.53 -19.43
C VAL A 14 -4.27 27.17 -17.95
N ASN A 15 -5.50 27.11 -17.44
CA ASN A 15 -5.81 26.88 -16.03
C ASN A 15 -5.32 25.47 -15.57
N THR A 16 -4.17 25.41 -14.90
CA THR A 16 -3.47 24.18 -14.47
C THR A 16 -4.05 23.51 -13.22
N ARG A 17 -5.15 24.04 -12.68
CA ARG A 17 -5.70 23.66 -11.36
C ARG A 17 -6.11 22.19 -11.26
N PHE A 18 -6.51 21.56 -12.37
CA PHE A 18 -6.82 20.12 -12.43
C PHE A 18 -5.56 19.23 -12.29
N ILE A 19 -4.43 19.63 -12.87
CA ILE A 19 -3.18 18.86 -12.79
C ILE A 19 -2.58 18.99 -11.39
N GLU A 20 -2.64 20.19 -10.80
CA GLU A 20 -2.20 20.47 -9.43
C GLU A 20 -3.04 19.69 -8.41
N LEU A 21 -4.37 19.70 -8.55
CA LEU A 21 -5.27 18.94 -7.67
C LEU A 21 -5.08 17.42 -7.79
N ALA A 22 -4.88 16.90 -9.01
CA ALA A 22 -4.58 15.49 -9.21
C ALA A 22 -3.24 15.07 -8.56
N GLY A 23 -2.25 15.97 -8.53
CA GLY A 23 -0.99 15.79 -7.81
C GLY A 23 -1.17 15.80 -6.29
N GLU A 24 -2.01 16.69 -5.77
CA GLU A 24 -2.34 16.78 -4.34
C GLU A 24 -3.07 15.52 -3.84
N ILE A 25 -4.04 15.02 -4.62
CA ILE A 25 -4.77 13.78 -4.31
C ILE A 25 -3.79 12.60 -4.19
N ASN A 26 -2.90 12.41 -5.16
CA ASN A 26 -1.92 11.32 -5.13
C ASN A 26 -0.97 11.40 -3.93
N THR A 27 -0.66 12.62 -3.47
CA THR A 27 0.18 12.85 -2.29
C THR A 27 -0.56 12.50 -0.99
N TYR A 28 -1.88 12.69 -0.94
CA TYR A 28 -2.73 12.43 0.22
C TYR A 28 -3.19 10.98 0.35
N MET A 29 -3.27 10.21 -0.74
CA MET A 29 -3.79 8.84 -0.72
C MET A 29 -3.15 7.92 0.34
N PRO A 30 -1.82 7.93 0.56
CA PRO A 30 -1.22 7.09 1.60
C PRO A 30 -1.71 7.42 3.02
N TYR A 31 -2.04 8.68 3.31
CA TYR A 31 -2.60 9.06 4.62
C TYR A 31 -4.01 8.50 4.79
N TYR A 32 -4.83 8.60 3.74
CA TYR A 32 -6.18 8.06 3.74
C TYR A 32 -6.20 6.54 4.00
N VAL A 33 -5.28 5.80 3.36
CA VAL A 33 -5.11 4.36 3.59
C VAL A 33 -4.77 4.06 5.05
N VAL A 34 -3.86 4.82 5.66
CA VAL A 34 -3.45 4.63 7.07
C VAL A 34 -4.59 4.97 8.04
N GLU A 35 -5.36 6.02 7.76
CA GLU A 35 -6.55 6.37 8.55
C GLU A 35 -7.63 5.29 8.47
N ASN A 36 -7.88 4.76 7.27
CA ASN A 36 -8.81 3.65 7.08
C ASN A 36 -8.33 2.38 7.79
N ALA A 37 -7.04 2.06 7.71
CA ALA A 37 -6.46 0.93 8.45
C ALA A 37 -6.68 1.08 9.97
N ALA A 38 -6.44 2.29 10.52
CA ALA A 38 -6.71 2.56 11.93
C ALA A 38 -8.19 2.40 12.29
N ARG A 39 -9.09 2.90 11.44
CA ARG A 39 -10.54 2.77 11.64
C ARG A 39 -10.96 1.30 11.65
N PHE A 40 -10.54 0.50 10.67
CA PHE A 40 -10.93 -0.90 10.57
C PHE A 40 -10.31 -1.78 11.65
N LEU A 41 -9.08 -1.51 12.08
CA LEU A 41 -8.51 -2.16 13.27
C LEU A 41 -9.32 -1.85 14.52
N ASN A 42 -9.79 -0.60 14.67
CA ASN A 42 -10.58 -0.18 15.83
C ASN A 42 -11.97 -0.84 15.86
N GLU A 43 -12.59 -1.13 14.70
CA GLU A 43 -13.80 -1.96 14.62
C GLU A 43 -13.58 -3.35 15.24
N GLU A 44 -12.37 -3.90 15.11
CA GLU A 44 -11.94 -5.17 15.71
C GLU A 44 -11.32 -4.99 17.12
N LYS A 45 -11.52 -3.82 17.74
CA LYS A 45 -10.97 -3.44 19.07
C LYS A 45 -9.44 -3.51 19.17
N LYS A 46 -8.74 -3.26 18.06
CA LYS A 46 -7.29 -3.15 18.00
C LYS A 46 -6.86 -1.71 17.68
N ALA A 47 -5.83 -1.23 18.34
CA ALA A 47 -5.21 0.05 17.99
C ALA A 47 -4.20 -0.14 16.86
N LEU A 48 -3.98 0.89 16.04
CA LEU A 48 -2.91 0.87 15.04
C LEU A 48 -1.52 0.88 15.69
N ASN A 49 -1.37 1.58 16.82
CA ASN A 49 -0.14 1.60 17.59
C ASN A 49 0.10 0.20 18.20
N GLY A 50 1.23 -0.42 17.86
CA GLY A 50 1.58 -1.79 18.23
C GLY A 50 1.00 -2.87 17.31
N ALA A 51 0.16 -2.52 16.32
CA ALA A 51 -0.38 -3.48 15.37
C ALA A 51 0.72 -4.00 14.43
N LYS A 52 0.60 -5.26 14.02
CA LYS A 52 1.42 -5.85 12.96
C LYS A 52 0.72 -5.67 11.62
N VAL A 53 1.37 -4.93 10.71
CA VAL A 53 0.87 -4.61 9.37
C VAL A 53 1.74 -5.33 8.34
N LEU A 54 1.11 -6.06 7.42
CA LEU A 54 1.80 -6.60 6.25
C LEU A 54 1.37 -5.84 5.00
N ILE A 55 2.32 -5.24 4.29
CA ILE A 55 2.06 -4.61 2.99
C ILE A 55 2.33 -5.63 1.89
N LEU A 56 1.32 -5.90 1.05
CA LEU A 56 1.45 -6.72 -0.15
C LEU A 56 1.66 -5.81 -1.36
N GLY A 57 2.83 -5.92 -1.98
CA GLY A 57 3.28 -5.08 -3.08
C GLY A 57 4.16 -3.94 -2.59
N ALA A 58 5.42 -3.96 -3.00
CA ALA A 58 6.40 -2.89 -2.85
C ALA A 58 6.71 -2.21 -4.20
N ALA A 59 6.48 -2.89 -5.32
CA ALA A 59 6.62 -2.33 -6.65
C ALA A 59 5.57 -1.25 -6.95
N TYR A 60 5.98 -0.26 -7.75
CA TYR A 60 5.12 0.81 -8.23
C TYR A 60 4.05 0.31 -9.23
N LYS A 61 4.35 -0.74 -9.98
CA LYS A 61 3.42 -1.36 -10.93
C LYS A 61 3.36 -2.87 -10.73
N LYS A 62 2.24 -3.40 -11.20
CA LYS A 62 2.00 -4.84 -11.35
C LYS A 62 3.14 -5.50 -12.13
N ASP A 63 3.57 -6.65 -11.61
CA ASP A 63 4.47 -7.64 -12.24
C ASP A 63 5.84 -7.12 -12.70
N ILE A 64 6.36 -6.07 -12.03
CA ILE A 64 7.71 -5.53 -12.23
C ILE A 64 8.38 -5.17 -10.90
N ASP A 65 9.68 -4.92 -10.90
CA ASP A 65 10.49 -4.62 -9.69
C ASP A 65 10.78 -3.11 -9.47
N ASP A 66 10.13 -2.21 -10.23
CA ASP A 66 10.39 -0.76 -10.13
C ASP A 66 9.78 -0.16 -8.85
N MET A 67 10.63 0.41 -7.98
CA MET A 67 10.23 1.01 -6.70
C MET A 67 10.36 2.54 -6.65
N ARG A 68 10.81 3.20 -7.71
CA ARG A 68 11.26 4.62 -7.65
C ARG A 68 10.20 5.60 -7.14
N GLU A 69 8.94 5.34 -7.49
CA GLU A 69 7.77 6.14 -7.10
C GLU A 69 6.76 5.30 -6.32
N SER A 70 7.22 4.27 -5.61
CA SER A 70 6.32 3.32 -4.95
C SER A 70 5.54 3.98 -3.79
N PRO A 71 4.19 3.95 -3.81
CA PRO A 71 3.38 4.43 -2.71
C PRO A 71 3.57 3.58 -1.44
N SER A 72 4.00 2.32 -1.59
CA SER A 72 4.24 1.40 -0.47
C SER A 72 5.34 1.90 0.46
N LEU A 73 6.40 2.54 -0.05
CA LEU A 73 7.46 3.10 0.78
C LEU A 73 6.94 4.21 1.71
N ARG A 74 5.99 5.01 1.21
CA ARG A 74 5.32 6.04 2.01
C ARG A 74 4.36 5.43 3.01
N LEU A 75 3.64 4.37 2.65
CA LEU A 75 2.77 3.64 3.58
C LEU A 75 3.57 3.06 4.75
N ILE A 76 4.70 2.38 4.49
CA ILE A 76 5.60 1.86 5.54
C ILE A 76 5.94 2.99 6.52
N GLU A 77 6.42 4.12 6.01
CA GLU A 77 6.83 5.25 6.85
C GLU A 77 5.69 5.79 7.72
N LEU A 78 4.49 5.93 7.14
CA LEU A 78 3.34 6.46 7.85
C LEU A 78 2.80 5.50 8.92
N PHE A 79 2.80 4.20 8.64
CA PHE A 79 2.43 3.18 9.61
C PHE A 79 3.42 3.11 10.77
N GLU A 80 4.73 3.12 10.49
CA GLU A 80 5.77 3.16 11.52
C GLU A 80 5.67 4.43 12.38
N ARG A 81 5.42 5.60 11.78
CA ARG A 81 5.18 6.86 12.51
C ARG A 81 3.97 6.80 13.44
N LYS A 82 2.99 5.93 13.16
CA LYS A 82 1.82 5.68 14.03
C LYS A 82 2.09 4.59 15.08
N GLY A 83 3.31 4.04 15.13
CA GLY A 83 3.72 3.01 16.09
C GLY A 83 3.40 1.58 15.66
N ALA A 84 3.02 1.35 14.40
CA ALA A 84 2.79 -0.01 13.90
C ALA A 84 4.11 -0.72 13.56
N HIS A 85 4.12 -2.04 13.68
CA HIS A 85 5.20 -2.89 13.18
C HIS A 85 4.87 -3.31 11.75
N VAL A 86 5.68 -2.87 10.79
CA VAL A 86 5.41 -3.09 9.37
C VAL A 86 6.38 -4.10 8.79
N ASP A 87 5.85 -5.09 8.09
CA ASP A 87 6.59 -5.94 7.16
C ASP A 87 6.02 -5.75 5.75
N PHE A 88 6.77 -6.21 4.74
CA PHE A 88 6.28 -6.22 3.37
C PHE A 88 6.50 -7.58 2.71
N ASN A 89 5.67 -7.89 1.73
CA ASN A 89 5.94 -8.91 0.74
C ASN A 89 5.78 -8.30 -0.65
N ASP A 90 6.65 -8.73 -1.55
CA ASP A 90 6.54 -8.53 -2.98
C ASP A 90 7.24 -9.70 -3.69
N PRO A 91 6.62 -10.33 -4.71
CA PRO A 91 7.21 -11.42 -5.49
C PRO A 91 8.42 -10.98 -6.34
N TYR A 92 8.45 -9.72 -6.76
CA TYR A 92 9.44 -9.13 -7.67
C TYR A 92 10.50 -8.32 -6.92
N VAL A 93 10.18 -7.84 -5.71
CA VAL A 93 11.09 -7.08 -4.86
C VAL A 93 11.49 -7.92 -3.62
N PRO A 94 12.63 -8.63 -3.63
CA PRO A 94 13.02 -9.49 -2.50
C PRO A 94 13.52 -8.71 -1.27
N LYS A 95 13.98 -7.47 -1.46
CA LYS A 95 14.56 -6.65 -0.39
C LYS A 95 14.36 -5.17 -0.66
N LEU A 96 14.00 -4.41 0.37
CA LEU A 96 14.06 -2.96 0.37
C LEU A 96 15.47 -2.52 0.79
N TYR A 97 16.07 -1.66 -0.02
CA TYR A 97 17.40 -1.10 0.20
C TYR A 97 17.31 0.36 0.64
N LYS A 98 18.44 0.87 1.14
CA LYS A 98 18.61 2.29 1.39
C LYS A 98 18.50 3.08 0.08
N MET A 99 17.55 4.00 0.05
CA MET A 99 17.31 4.96 -1.02
C MET A 99 17.60 6.38 -0.52
N ARG A 100 17.59 7.39 -1.40
CA ARG A 100 17.82 8.79 -1.00
C ARG A 100 16.86 9.28 0.08
N LYS A 101 15.59 8.84 0.02
CA LYS A 101 14.50 9.29 0.90
C LYS A 101 14.20 8.32 2.05
N TYR A 102 14.56 7.04 1.90
CA TYR A 102 14.16 5.96 2.81
C TYR A 102 15.37 5.11 3.20
N ASN A 103 15.50 4.78 4.48
CA ASN A 103 16.61 3.94 4.97
C ASN A 103 16.10 2.58 5.47
N TYR A 104 15.44 1.82 4.60
CA TYR A 104 14.93 0.50 4.94
C TYR A 104 15.96 -0.59 4.69
N THR A 105 15.98 -1.56 5.59
CA THR A 105 16.78 -2.79 5.48
C THR A 105 15.90 -4.01 5.70
N MET A 106 14.78 -4.06 4.98
CA MET A 106 13.73 -5.07 5.18
C MET A 106 13.81 -6.14 4.08
N LYS A 107 13.49 -7.39 4.44
CA LYS A 107 13.37 -8.49 3.47
C LYS A 107 11.89 -8.82 3.25
N SER A 108 11.55 -9.20 2.02
CA SER A 108 10.21 -9.67 1.66
C SER A 108 9.88 -10.92 2.48
N VAL A 109 8.79 -10.89 3.24
CA VAL A 109 8.34 -12.05 4.04
C VAL A 109 7.56 -13.01 3.15
N PRO A 110 7.68 -14.34 3.29
CA PRO A 110 6.94 -15.25 2.42
C PRO A 110 5.45 -15.28 2.76
N VAL A 111 4.60 -15.27 1.72
CA VAL A 111 3.14 -15.42 1.83
C VAL A 111 2.82 -16.88 2.16
N THR A 112 2.64 -17.15 3.45
CA THR A 112 2.21 -18.47 3.96
C THR A 112 1.06 -18.27 4.92
N ALA A 113 0.22 -19.29 5.11
CA ALA A 113 -0.92 -19.23 6.04
C ALA A 113 -0.49 -18.80 7.45
N VAL A 114 0.64 -19.34 7.91
CA VAL A 114 1.24 -19.03 9.22
C VAL A 114 1.68 -17.57 9.31
N ASN A 115 2.29 -17.01 8.28
CA ASN A 115 2.70 -15.61 8.29
C ASN A 115 1.50 -14.67 8.19
N LEU A 116 0.57 -14.93 7.26
CA LEU A 116 -0.63 -14.11 7.06
C LEU A 116 -1.44 -13.95 8.36
N LYS A 117 -1.60 -15.04 9.13
CA LYS A 117 -2.32 -15.00 10.42
C LYS A 117 -1.64 -14.19 11.52
N LYS A 118 -0.33 -13.90 11.43
CA LYS A 118 0.40 -13.13 12.44
C LYS A 118 0.10 -11.63 12.39
N TYR A 119 -0.38 -11.14 11.24
CA TYR A 119 -0.62 -9.72 11.03
C TYR A 119 -2.06 -9.37 11.41
N ASP A 120 -2.21 -8.22 12.07
CA ASP A 120 -3.51 -7.70 12.46
C ASP A 120 -4.27 -7.17 11.25
N ILE A 121 -3.56 -6.57 10.30
CA ILE A 121 -4.09 -6.09 9.03
C ILE A 121 -3.10 -6.29 7.90
N ILE A 122 -3.61 -6.67 6.74
CA ILE A 122 -2.87 -6.72 5.49
C ILE A 122 -3.32 -5.56 4.61
N VAL A 123 -2.38 -4.83 4.04
CA VAL A 123 -2.67 -3.73 3.11
C VAL A 123 -2.19 -4.12 1.73
N LEU A 124 -3.11 -4.29 0.78
CA LEU A 124 -2.75 -4.54 -0.60
C LEU A 124 -2.46 -3.22 -1.30
N SER A 125 -1.20 -3.02 -1.70
CA SER A 125 -0.75 -1.83 -2.43
C SER A 125 -0.55 -2.08 -3.93
N THR A 126 -0.25 -3.31 -4.34
CA THR A 126 -0.04 -3.66 -5.76
C THR A 126 -0.75 -4.97 -6.11
N ASP A 127 -1.49 -4.96 -7.22
CA ASP A 127 -2.24 -6.10 -7.76
C ASP A 127 -1.33 -7.01 -8.59
N HIS A 128 -0.40 -7.72 -7.96
CA HIS A 128 0.46 -8.68 -8.65
C HIS A 128 -0.31 -9.92 -9.08
N SER A 129 -0.02 -10.45 -10.27
CA SER A 129 -0.66 -11.66 -10.80
C SER A 129 -0.29 -12.92 -9.98
N ASP A 130 0.88 -12.93 -9.35
CA ASP A 130 1.39 -14.06 -8.55
C ASP A 130 0.69 -14.24 -7.21
N TYR A 131 -0.16 -13.28 -6.80
CA TYR A 131 -0.91 -13.41 -5.56
C TYR A 131 -2.14 -14.31 -5.73
N ASP A 132 -2.20 -15.37 -4.92
CA ASP A 132 -3.44 -16.12 -4.72
C ASP A 132 -4.36 -15.35 -3.75
N TYR A 133 -5.22 -14.51 -4.33
CA TYR A 133 -6.17 -13.68 -3.59
C TYR A 133 -7.12 -14.47 -2.72
N LYS A 134 -7.52 -15.67 -3.15
CA LYS A 134 -8.42 -16.52 -2.38
C LYS A 134 -7.69 -17.04 -1.14
N PHE A 135 -6.49 -17.59 -1.33
CA PHE A 135 -5.65 -18.05 -0.23
C PHE A 135 -5.33 -16.93 0.76
N ILE A 136 -5.00 -15.74 0.28
CA ILE A 136 -4.75 -14.58 1.15
C ILE A 136 -6.01 -14.22 1.95
N ALA A 137 -7.18 -14.16 1.31
CA ALA A 137 -8.44 -13.84 1.98
C ALA A 137 -8.78 -14.82 3.10
N GLU A 138 -8.62 -16.12 2.86
CA GLU A 138 -8.93 -17.19 3.81
C GLU A 138 -7.96 -17.20 5.02
N ASN A 139 -6.71 -16.81 4.79
CA ASN A 139 -5.64 -16.91 5.80
C ASN A 139 -5.33 -15.60 6.54
N SER A 140 -6.03 -14.50 6.24
CA SER A 140 -5.77 -13.19 6.84
C SER A 140 -6.83 -12.81 7.88
N ASN A 141 -6.46 -11.97 8.86
CA ASN A 141 -7.40 -11.48 9.86
C ASN A 141 -8.27 -10.34 9.32
N LEU A 142 -7.62 -9.33 8.75
CA LEU A 142 -8.24 -8.16 8.13
C LEU A 142 -7.42 -7.76 6.91
N ILE A 143 -8.09 -7.35 5.84
CA ILE A 143 -7.48 -6.92 4.58
C ILE A 143 -8.01 -5.55 4.22
N LEU A 144 -7.12 -4.64 3.86
CA LEU A 144 -7.40 -3.36 3.25
C LEU A 144 -6.96 -3.39 1.78
N ASP A 145 -7.93 -3.44 0.88
CA ASP A 145 -7.72 -3.44 -0.56
C ASP A 145 -7.77 -2.01 -1.12
N THR A 146 -6.60 -1.51 -1.55
CA THR A 146 -6.46 -0.16 -2.17
C THR A 146 -6.52 -0.19 -3.69
N ARG A 147 -6.68 -1.38 -4.31
CA ARG A 147 -6.63 -1.61 -5.76
C ARG A 147 -7.90 -2.22 -6.32
N ASN A 148 -8.85 -2.54 -5.45
CA ASN A 148 -10.03 -3.32 -5.77
C ASN A 148 -9.65 -4.64 -6.46
N ALA A 149 -8.52 -5.24 -6.08
CA ALA A 149 -7.99 -6.43 -6.73
C ALA A 149 -8.79 -7.67 -6.35
N PHE A 150 -9.16 -7.84 -5.07
CA PHE A 150 -9.87 -9.04 -4.62
C PHE A 150 -11.19 -9.23 -5.38
N GLU A 151 -11.96 -8.15 -5.55
CA GLU A 151 -13.20 -8.18 -6.32
C GLU A 151 -12.96 -8.46 -7.81
N LYS A 152 -11.94 -7.86 -8.43
CA LYS A 152 -11.55 -8.15 -9.83
C LYS A 152 -11.19 -9.63 -10.04
N HIS A 153 -10.64 -10.27 -9.01
CA HIS A 153 -10.30 -11.69 -9.00
C HIS A 153 -11.44 -12.58 -8.45
N GLY A 154 -12.66 -12.03 -8.29
CA GLY A 154 -13.86 -12.78 -7.89
C GLY A 154 -13.90 -13.21 -6.42
N VAL A 155 -13.04 -12.64 -5.57
CA VAL A 155 -12.95 -12.95 -4.14
C VAL A 155 -13.71 -11.91 -3.33
N THR A 156 -14.68 -12.37 -2.54
CA THR A 156 -15.42 -11.54 -1.59
C THR A 156 -15.43 -12.21 -0.22
N ALA A 157 -15.13 -11.44 0.82
CA ALA A 157 -15.12 -11.92 2.20
C ALA A 157 -15.31 -10.76 3.18
N LYS A 158 -15.86 -11.05 4.36
CA LYS A 158 -16.18 -10.02 5.38
C LYS A 158 -14.95 -9.30 5.94
N ASN A 159 -13.79 -9.97 5.92
CA ASN A 159 -12.52 -9.41 6.35
C ASN A 159 -11.85 -8.54 5.29
N ILE A 160 -12.43 -8.37 4.09
CA ILE A 160 -11.92 -7.50 3.05
C ILE A 160 -12.64 -6.14 3.14
N LYS A 161 -11.87 -5.08 3.39
CA LYS A 161 -12.32 -3.70 3.42
C LYS A 161 -11.71 -2.94 2.25
N LYS A 162 -12.47 -2.02 1.65
CA LYS A 162 -12.00 -1.18 0.54
C LYS A 162 -11.55 0.18 1.08
N SER A 163 -10.55 0.77 0.43
CA SER A 163 -10.08 2.14 0.65
C SER A 163 -10.07 2.93 -0.65
#